data_AF-A0A932NT66-F1
#
_entry.id   AF-A0A932NT66-F1
#
_cell.length_a   1.000
_cell.length_b   1.000
_cell.length_c   1.000
_cell.angle_alpha   90.00
_cell.angle_beta   90.00
_cell.angle_gamma   90.00
#
_symmetry.space_group_name_H-M   'P 1'
#
loop_
_entity.id
_entity.type
_entity.pdbx_description
1 polymer ?
#
loop_
_entity_poly.entity_id
_entity_poly.type
_entity_poly.pdbx_seq_one_letter_code
_entity_poly.pdbx_strand_id
1 'polypeptide(L)'
;MYSAASILEDQIDAEKDEGGRETVGTFMRHVEARVEESVGDMREESGDDVRGIAGEAMATVRGWAESKRALLSSSYEIDDTAQKGAAAWFEPGSGKTVFDESVMDQDADKGYWARTRTHEEQHQGEANMFNSGGITFRGRTYAARPTLTEGRATQHQPDSDLVPSYIQYRNIFRQVASYLGSRAPIDAAIESGDIVGLQEKINARDGSSLRESKTPPASGRFL
;
A
#
# COMPACT_ATOMS: atom_id res chain seq x y z
N MET A 1 22.23 31.14 -1.91
CA MET A 1 21.39 31.64 -3.02
C MET A 1 20.25 30.66 -3.13
N TYR A 2 19.03 31.07 -2.80
CA TYR A 2 17.86 30.19 -2.86
C TYR A 2 17.59 29.78 -4.31
N SER A 3 17.25 28.52 -4.51
CA SER A 3 16.72 28.02 -5.78
C SER A 3 15.20 27.82 -5.65
N ALA A 4 14.48 27.80 -6.77
CA ALA A 4 13.06 27.48 -6.79
C ALA A 4 12.75 26.11 -6.13
N ALA A 5 13.65 25.13 -6.31
CA ALA A 5 13.53 23.81 -5.70
C ALA A 5 13.71 23.87 -4.18
N SER A 6 14.75 24.55 -3.69
CA SER A 6 14.97 24.67 -2.24
C SER A 6 13.85 25.43 -1.53
N ILE A 7 13.22 26.43 -2.17
CA ILE A 7 12.05 27.11 -1.59
C ILE A 7 10.89 26.12 -1.39
N LEU A 8 10.61 25.28 -2.39
CA LEU A 8 9.57 24.26 -2.28
C LEU A 8 9.91 23.23 -1.21
N GLU A 9 11.13 22.69 -1.21
CA GLU A 9 11.60 21.69 -0.25
C GLU A 9 11.47 22.22 1.18
N ASP A 10 11.96 23.44 1.44
CA ASP A 10 11.83 24.10 2.75
C ASP A 10 10.36 24.21 3.21
N GLN A 11 9.41 24.47 2.29
CA GLN A 11 7.99 24.57 2.64
C GLN A 11 7.32 23.21 2.83
N ILE A 12 7.76 22.16 2.13
CA ILE A 12 7.30 20.79 2.37
C ILE A 12 7.74 20.35 3.77
N ASP A 13 9.00 20.58 4.12
CA ASP A 13 9.56 20.23 5.42
C ASP A 13 8.88 21.02 6.55
N ALA A 14 8.65 22.32 6.35
CA ALA A 14 7.93 23.13 7.32
C ALA A 14 6.50 22.64 7.58
N GLU A 15 5.77 22.21 6.54
CA GLU A 15 4.42 21.66 6.71
C GLU A 15 4.43 20.34 7.48
N LYS A 16 5.43 19.48 7.22
CA LYS A 16 5.63 18.22 7.97
C LYS A 16 6.02 18.43 9.42
N ASP A 17 6.87 19.41 9.69
CA ASP A 17 7.33 19.75 11.04
C ASP A 17 6.19 20.31 11.92
N GLU A 18 5.24 21.04 11.32
CA GLU A 18 3.99 21.41 12.01
C GLU A 18 3.13 20.18 12.31
N GLY A 19 3.17 19.22 11.39
CA GLY A 19 2.74 17.84 11.56
C GLY A 19 1.24 17.67 11.71
N GLY A 20 0.88 16.42 11.98
CA GLY A 20 -0.50 16.02 12.17
C GLY A 20 -1.14 15.45 10.91
N ARG A 21 -2.15 14.62 11.15
CA ARG A 21 -2.83 13.88 10.09
C ARG A 21 -3.75 14.79 9.30
N GLU A 22 -3.55 14.81 7.99
CA GLU A 22 -4.40 15.55 7.07
C GLU A 22 -4.52 14.87 5.71
N THR A 23 -5.35 15.43 4.83
CA THR A 23 -5.49 14.90 3.47
C THR A 23 -4.40 15.44 2.56
N VAL A 24 -3.95 14.64 1.59
CA VAL A 24 -3.02 15.05 0.51
C VAL A 24 -3.44 16.37 -0.13
N GLY A 25 -4.75 16.54 -0.38
CA GLY A 25 -5.27 17.77 -0.96
C GLY A 25 -5.09 19.02 -0.10
N THR A 26 -5.13 18.89 1.23
CA THR A 26 -4.95 20.00 2.17
C THR A 26 -3.48 20.35 2.29
N PHE A 27 -2.61 19.36 2.51
CA PHE A 27 -1.16 19.52 2.56
C PHE A 27 -0.64 20.27 1.33
N MET A 28 -1.04 19.83 0.12
CA MET A 28 -0.62 20.50 -1.12
C MET A 28 -1.05 21.97 -1.18
N ARG A 29 -2.25 22.31 -0.68
CA ARG A 29 -2.72 23.70 -0.67
C ARG A 29 -1.95 24.56 0.32
N HIS A 30 -1.60 24.00 1.48
CA HIS A 30 -0.79 24.72 2.47
C HIS A 30 0.61 24.98 1.93
N VAL A 31 1.27 23.97 1.34
CA VAL A 31 2.57 24.16 0.69
C VAL A 31 2.49 25.17 -0.47
N GLU A 32 1.47 25.11 -1.33
CA GLU A 32 1.23 26.10 -2.39
C GLU A 32 1.12 27.52 -1.81
N ALA A 33 0.37 27.71 -0.72
CA ALA A 33 0.19 29.00 -0.06
C ALA A 33 1.49 29.52 0.59
N ARG A 34 2.25 28.65 1.26
CA ARG A 34 3.54 29.02 1.87
C ARG A 34 4.59 29.42 0.83
N VAL A 35 4.64 28.72 -0.30
CA VAL A 35 5.54 29.10 -1.40
C VAL A 35 5.12 30.45 -1.96
N GLU A 36 3.82 30.71 -2.12
CA GLU A 36 3.31 32.01 -2.57
C GLU A 36 3.67 33.15 -1.60
N GLU A 37 3.52 32.93 -0.29
CA GLU A 37 3.92 33.87 0.77
C GLU A 37 5.42 34.14 0.76
N SER A 38 6.25 33.09 0.80
CA SER A 38 7.71 33.21 0.78
C SER A 38 8.22 33.96 -0.45
N VAL A 39 7.64 33.68 -1.62
CA VAL A 39 7.95 34.40 -2.85
C VAL A 39 7.47 35.85 -2.82
N GLY A 40 6.34 36.13 -2.17
CA GLY A 40 5.83 37.48 -1.92
C GLY A 40 6.79 38.31 -1.09
N ASP A 41 7.25 37.77 0.04
CA ASP A 41 8.19 38.42 0.95
C ASP A 41 9.52 38.73 0.27
N MET A 42 10.07 37.77 -0.49
CA MET A 42 11.32 37.99 -1.23
C MET A 42 11.21 39.12 -2.25
N ARG A 43 10.04 39.30 -2.89
CA ARG A 43 9.80 40.41 -3.82
C ARG A 43 9.72 41.76 -3.11
N GLU A 44 9.14 41.80 -1.91
CA GLU A 44 9.07 43.02 -1.11
C GLU A 44 10.46 43.45 -0.63
N GLU A 45 11.29 42.50 -0.19
CA GLU A 45 12.63 42.80 0.35
C GLU A 45 13.67 43.13 -0.73
N SER A 46 13.62 42.45 -1.88
CA SER A 46 14.69 42.49 -2.89
C SER A 46 14.25 43.07 -4.25
N GLY A 47 12.99 43.47 -4.39
CA GLY A 47 12.48 44.13 -5.60
C GLY A 47 12.49 43.24 -6.85
N ASP A 48 12.68 43.87 -8.02
CA ASP A 48 12.56 43.21 -9.34
C ASP A 48 13.65 42.14 -9.59
N ASP A 49 14.75 42.15 -8.84
CA ASP A 49 15.88 41.21 -9.02
C ASP A 49 15.51 39.76 -8.69
N VAL A 50 14.42 39.53 -7.94
CA VAL A 50 13.94 38.19 -7.54
C VAL A 50 12.78 37.68 -8.39
N ARG A 51 12.31 38.48 -9.36
CA ARG A 51 11.14 38.14 -10.17
C ARG A 51 11.29 36.82 -10.95
N GLY A 52 12.50 36.49 -11.38
CA GLY A 52 12.83 35.22 -12.03
C GLY A 52 12.64 34.02 -11.10
N ILE A 53 13.30 34.03 -9.95
CA ILE A 53 13.21 32.97 -8.93
C ILE A 53 11.77 32.79 -8.45
N ALA A 54 11.05 33.89 -8.23
CA ALA A 54 9.65 33.88 -7.87
C ALA A 54 8.77 33.14 -8.89
N GLY A 55 8.97 33.41 -10.18
CA GLY A 55 8.24 32.73 -11.25
C GLY A 55 8.59 31.24 -11.32
N GLU A 56 9.87 30.90 -11.16
CA GLU A 56 10.35 29.53 -11.15
C GLU A 56 9.83 28.73 -9.95
N ALA A 57 9.78 29.31 -8.76
CA ALA A 57 9.25 28.68 -7.54
C ALA A 57 7.75 28.35 -7.70
N MET A 58 6.96 29.30 -8.21
CA MET A 58 5.54 29.05 -8.48
C MET A 58 5.30 28.00 -9.58
N ALA A 59 6.16 27.93 -10.59
CA ALA A 59 6.11 26.86 -11.59
C ALA A 59 6.49 25.50 -10.98
N THR A 60 7.50 25.49 -10.11
CA THR A 60 8.00 24.28 -9.43
C THR A 60 6.94 23.67 -8.51
N VAL A 61 6.30 24.49 -7.65
CA VAL A 61 5.23 23.99 -6.75
C VAL A 61 4.03 23.47 -7.53
N ARG A 62 3.65 24.09 -8.66
CA ARG A 62 2.57 23.58 -9.52
C ARG A 62 2.92 22.22 -10.13
N GLY A 63 4.15 22.08 -10.66
CA GLY A 63 4.62 20.81 -11.23
C GLY A 63 4.71 19.70 -10.18
N TRP A 64 5.15 20.03 -8.97
CA TRP A 64 5.13 19.11 -7.82
C TRP A 64 3.69 18.69 -7.48
N ALA A 65 2.77 19.63 -7.31
CA ALA A 65 1.38 19.34 -6.95
C ALA A 65 0.67 18.51 -8.03
N GLU A 66 0.88 18.79 -9.32
CA GLU A 66 0.39 17.95 -10.42
C GLU A 66 0.94 16.52 -10.33
N SER A 67 2.24 16.38 -10.04
CA SER A 67 2.86 15.07 -9.86
C SER A 67 2.27 14.31 -8.67
N LYS A 68 1.97 14.97 -7.56
CA LYS A 68 1.36 14.34 -6.38
C LYS A 68 -0.09 13.94 -6.64
N ARG A 69 -0.88 14.78 -7.32
CA ARG A 69 -2.25 14.46 -7.74
C ARG A 69 -2.32 13.25 -8.70
N ALA A 70 -1.29 13.06 -9.53
CA ALA A 70 -1.20 11.87 -10.39
C ALA A 70 -0.87 10.59 -9.59
N LEU A 71 -0.18 10.74 -8.45
CA LEU A 71 0.25 9.63 -7.60
C LEU A 71 -0.83 9.23 -6.59
N LEU A 72 -1.41 10.19 -5.88
CA LEU A 72 -2.41 9.98 -4.83
C LEU A 72 -3.65 10.84 -5.08
N SER A 73 -4.84 10.26 -4.84
CA SER A 73 -6.08 11.03 -4.72
C SER A 73 -5.94 12.09 -3.64
N SER A 74 -6.54 13.26 -3.84
CA SER A 74 -6.58 14.34 -2.84
C SER A 74 -7.27 13.94 -1.53
N SER A 75 -8.05 12.86 -1.54
CA SER A 75 -8.76 12.32 -0.38
C SER A 75 -7.94 11.35 0.47
N TYR A 76 -6.80 10.87 -0.02
CA TYR A 76 -5.90 10.07 0.80
C TYR A 76 -5.34 10.91 1.94
N GLU A 77 -5.00 10.26 3.04
CA GLU A 77 -4.41 10.93 4.19
C GLU A 77 -2.91 10.68 4.25
N ILE A 78 -2.21 11.63 4.85
CA ILE A 78 -0.80 11.56 5.18
C ILE A 78 -0.65 11.74 6.68
N ASP A 79 0.34 11.05 7.26
CA ASP A 79 0.72 11.11 8.67
C ASP A 79 2.18 10.60 8.80
N ASP A 80 2.80 10.73 9.97
CA ASP A 80 4.08 10.08 10.25
C ASP A 80 3.82 8.58 10.52
N THR A 81 3.78 7.81 9.44
CA THR A 81 3.57 6.36 9.49
C THR A 81 4.86 5.61 9.75
N ALA A 82 6.00 6.20 9.38
CA ALA A 82 7.35 5.68 9.59
C ALA A 82 7.65 5.45 11.07
N GLN A 83 7.18 6.34 11.98
CA GLN A 83 7.25 6.12 13.43
C GLN A 83 6.57 4.82 13.89
N LYS A 84 5.57 4.34 13.13
CA LYS A 84 4.87 3.07 13.39
C LYS A 84 5.42 1.91 12.55
N GLY A 85 6.51 2.13 11.82
CA GLY A 85 7.19 1.11 11.03
C GLY A 85 6.46 0.72 9.74
N ALA A 86 5.64 1.63 9.20
CA ALA A 86 4.89 1.41 7.97
C ALA A 86 5.17 2.54 6.96
N ALA A 87 5.04 2.26 5.67
CA ALA A 87 5.03 3.29 4.62
C ALA A 87 3.61 3.77 4.31
N ALA A 88 2.62 2.92 4.58
CA ALA A 88 1.21 3.25 4.56
C ALA A 88 0.44 2.19 5.37
N TRP A 89 -0.81 2.48 5.71
CA TRP A 89 -1.76 1.46 6.16
C TRP A 89 -3.18 1.81 5.76
N PHE A 90 -3.99 0.77 5.54
CA PHE A 90 -5.43 0.87 5.49
C PHE A 90 -6.05 0.71 6.89
N GLU A 91 -7.02 1.57 7.22
CA GLU A 91 -7.79 1.53 8.46
C GLU A 91 -9.18 0.92 8.23
N PRO A 92 -9.44 -0.34 8.64
CA PRO A 92 -10.71 -1.01 8.34
C PRO A 92 -11.95 -0.31 8.91
N GLY A 93 -11.80 0.40 10.03
CA GLY A 93 -12.91 1.10 10.68
C GLY A 93 -13.34 2.38 9.96
N SER A 94 -12.38 3.14 9.42
CA SER A 94 -12.64 4.41 8.74
C SER A 94 -12.71 4.25 7.21
N GLY A 95 -12.22 3.14 6.67
CA GLY A 95 -12.07 2.92 5.24
C GLY A 95 -10.99 3.80 4.61
N LYS A 96 -10.15 4.44 5.41
CA LYS A 96 -9.13 5.38 4.95
C LYS A 96 -7.79 4.68 4.78
N THR A 97 -7.05 5.10 3.77
CA THR A 97 -5.63 4.77 3.62
C THR A 97 -4.81 5.98 4.02
N VAL A 98 -3.84 5.74 4.91
CA VAL A 98 -2.88 6.73 5.39
C VAL A 98 -1.52 6.39 4.82
N PHE A 99 -0.87 7.34 4.16
CA PHE A 99 0.48 7.23 3.64
C PHE A 99 1.46 7.95 4.55
N ASP A 100 2.71 7.53 4.53
CA ASP A 100 3.77 8.31 5.13
C ASP A 100 3.88 9.68 4.47
N GLU A 101 4.11 10.71 5.25
CA GLU A 101 4.34 12.06 4.73
C GLU A 101 5.54 12.17 3.78
N SER A 102 6.52 11.24 3.82
CA SER A 102 7.60 11.17 2.81
C SER A 102 7.09 10.93 1.38
N VAL A 103 5.84 10.48 1.20
CA VAL A 103 5.20 10.46 -0.13
C VAL A 103 5.06 11.87 -0.71
N MET A 104 5.10 12.92 0.11
CA MET A 104 4.98 14.30 -0.30
C MET A 104 6.32 14.96 -0.67
N ASP A 105 7.46 14.29 -0.42
CA ASP A 105 8.80 14.81 -0.75
C ASP A 105 8.95 15.18 -2.22
N GLN A 106 9.73 16.20 -2.52
CA GLN A 106 9.91 16.66 -3.89
C GLN A 106 10.43 15.54 -4.82
N ASP A 107 11.36 14.72 -4.33
CA ASP A 107 12.06 13.66 -5.05
C ASP A 107 11.56 12.24 -4.74
N ALA A 108 10.40 12.11 -4.07
CA ALA A 108 9.82 10.83 -3.70
C ALA A 108 9.77 9.83 -4.88
N ASP A 109 10.17 8.58 -4.63
CA ASP A 109 10.11 7.50 -5.62
C ASP A 109 8.65 7.18 -5.99
N LYS A 110 8.20 7.75 -7.12
CA LYS A 110 6.83 7.59 -7.63
C LYS A 110 6.50 6.12 -7.92
N GLY A 111 7.50 5.32 -8.32
CA GLY A 111 7.30 3.91 -8.62
C GLY A 111 7.03 3.10 -7.35
N TYR A 112 7.83 3.35 -6.30
CA TYR A 112 7.60 2.77 -4.98
C TYR A 112 6.22 3.15 -4.45
N TRP A 113 5.91 4.46 -4.39
CA TRP A 113 4.65 4.94 -3.82
C TRP A 113 3.40 4.50 -4.60
N ALA A 114 3.49 4.35 -5.93
CA ALA A 114 2.40 3.77 -6.71
C ALA A 114 2.13 2.31 -6.34
N ARG A 115 3.19 1.53 -6.06
CA ARG A 115 3.06 0.13 -5.61
C ARG A 115 2.56 0.04 -4.17
N THR A 116 2.95 0.96 -3.29
CA THR A 116 2.38 1.11 -1.94
C THR A 116 0.89 1.42 -2.03
N ARG A 117 0.49 2.38 -2.87
CA ARG A 117 -0.93 2.72 -3.09
C ARG A 117 -1.74 1.49 -3.54
N THR A 118 -1.28 0.80 -4.57
CA THR A 118 -1.98 -0.40 -5.08
C THR A 118 -2.06 -1.52 -4.03
N HIS A 119 -1.07 -1.63 -3.14
CA HIS A 119 -1.13 -2.56 -2.02
C HIS A 119 -2.23 -2.19 -1.04
N GLU A 120 -2.27 -0.94 -0.57
CA GLU A 120 -3.29 -0.50 0.39
C GLU A 120 -4.71 -0.53 -0.19
N GLU A 121 -4.86 -0.28 -1.48
CA GLU A 121 -6.14 -0.40 -2.19
C GLU A 121 -6.68 -1.85 -2.18
N GLN A 122 -5.82 -2.87 -2.06
CA GLN A 122 -6.28 -4.26 -1.91
C GLN A 122 -7.02 -4.49 -0.58
N HIS A 123 -6.69 -3.74 0.45
CA HIS A 123 -7.30 -3.90 1.78
C HIS A 123 -8.71 -3.28 1.87
N GLN A 124 -9.07 -2.37 0.97
CA GLN A 124 -10.38 -1.70 0.96
C GLN A 124 -11.56 -2.67 0.77
N GLY A 125 -11.33 -3.80 0.10
CA GLY A 125 -12.36 -4.82 -0.15
C GLY A 125 -12.42 -5.92 0.92
N GLU A 126 -11.57 -5.88 1.94
CA GLU A 126 -11.47 -6.96 2.92
C GLU A 126 -12.58 -6.88 3.97
N ALA A 127 -12.99 -8.05 4.48
CA ALA A 127 -13.89 -8.10 5.61
C ALA A 127 -13.24 -7.49 6.86
N ASN A 128 -14.00 -6.68 7.59
CA ASN A 128 -13.56 -6.09 8.86
C ASN A 128 -13.31 -7.14 9.95
N MET A 129 -14.01 -8.29 9.87
CA MET A 129 -13.88 -9.39 10.81
C MET A 129 -13.87 -10.73 10.07
N PHE A 130 -13.13 -11.68 10.63
CA PHE A 130 -13.08 -13.06 10.15
C PHE A 130 -13.80 -13.99 11.13
N ASN A 131 -14.52 -14.97 10.60
CA ASN A 131 -15.19 -16.00 11.41
C ASN A 131 -14.22 -17.06 11.97
N SER A 132 -12.95 -17.01 11.58
CA SER A 132 -11.83 -17.78 12.15
C SER A 132 -10.53 -16.98 12.04
N GLY A 133 -9.62 -17.18 12.99
CA GLY A 133 -8.32 -16.51 13.02
C GLY A 133 -7.34 -16.99 11.93
N GLY A 134 -7.61 -18.09 11.24
CA GLY A 134 -6.71 -18.62 10.22
C GLY A 134 -7.12 -19.98 9.64
N ILE A 135 -6.24 -20.51 8.79
CA ILE A 135 -6.37 -21.81 8.13
C ILE A 135 -5.23 -22.74 8.54
N THR A 136 -5.50 -24.04 8.62
CA THR A 136 -4.49 -25.08 8.71
C THR A 136 -4.22 -25.66 7.32
N PHE A 137 -2.97 -25.56 6.89
CA PHE A 137 -2.49 -26.06 5.61
C PHE A 137 -1.15 -26.79 5.82
N ARG A 138 -1.06 -28.04 5.37
CA ARG A 138 0.14 -28.91 5.51
C ARG A 138 0.62 -29.01 6.97
N GLY A 139 -0.30 -29.21 7.90
CA GLY A 139 0.00 -29.39 9.33
C GLY A 139 0.48 -28.12 10.05
N ARG A 140 0.35 -26.94 9.43
CA ARG A 140 0.66 -25.65 10.04
C ARG A 140 -0.54 -24.72 9.94
N THR A 141 -0.78 -23.95 11.00
CA THR A 141 -1.83 -22.93 11.01
C THR A 141 -1.24 -21.59 10.61
N TYR A 142 -1.87 -20.95 9.62
CA TYR A 142 -1.54 -19.62 9.10
C TYR A 142 -2.68 -18.67 9.39
N ALA A 143 -2.35 -17.49 9.90
CA ALA A 143 -3.36 -16.51 10.30
C ALA A 143 -4.07 -15.91 9.07
N ALA A 144 -5.35 -15.58 9.20
CA ALA A 144 -6.07 -14.84 8.16
C ALA A 144 -5.44 -13.45 7.99
N ARG A 145 -5.19 -12.75 9.11
CA ARG A 145 -4.33 -11.56 9.20
C ARG A 145 -3.08 -11.85 10.00
N PRO A 146 -1.88 -11.45 9.56
CA PRO A 146 -1.60 -10.81 8.26
C PRO A 146 -1.46 -11.80 7.10
N THR A 147 -1.32 -13.11 7.33
CA THR A 147 -0.73 -14.01 6.31
C THR A 147 -1.52 -14.10 5.00
N LEU A 148 -2.85 -14.18 5.04
CA LEU A 148 -3.63 -14.27 3.80
C LEU A 148 -3.90 -12.88 3.20
N THR A 149 -4.22 -11.88 4.03
CA THR A 149 -4.50 -10.50 3.59
C THR A 149 -3.27 -9.84 2.98
N GLU A 150 -2.15 -9.80 3.69
CA GLU A 150 -0.87 -9.28 3.16
C GLU A 150 -0.34 -10.17 2.02
N GLY A 151 -0.59 -11.48 2.11
CA GLY A 151 -0.26 -12.41 1.04
C GLY A 151 -0.95 -12.04 -0.28
N ARG A 152 -2.22 -11.61 -0.24
CA ARG A 152 -2.97 -11.11 -1.40
C ARG A 152 -2.42 -9.74 -1.86
N ALA A 153 -2.21 -8.80 -0.95
CA ALA A 153 -1.81 -7.43 -1.26
C ALA A 153 -0.42 -7.33 -1.92
N THR A 154 0.48 -8.26 -1.60
CA THR A 154 1.89 -8.24 -2.06
C THR A 154 2.15 -8.90 -3.41
N GLN A 155 1.13 -9.42 -4.12
CA GLN A 155 1.36 -10.26 -5.31
C GLN A 155 2.13 -9.58 -6.45
N HIS A 156 2.06 -8.25 -6.54
CA HIS A 156 2.71 -7.45 -7.58
C HIS A 156 3.89 -6.60 -7.07
N GLN A 157 4.23 -6.69 -5.78
CA GLN A 157 5.35 -5.95 -5.21
C GLN A 157 6.67 -6.71 -5.42
N PRO A 158 7.77 -6.02 -5.82
CA PRO A 158 9.09 -6.63 -5.88
C PRO A 158 9.64 -6.89 -4.49
N ASP A 159 10.52 -7.88 -4.36
CA ASP A 159 11.08 -8.30 -3.06
C ASP A 159 11.92 -7.20 -2.40
N SER A 160 12.47 -6.26 -3.18
CA SER A 160 13.20 -5.08 -2.67
C SER A 160 12.35 -4.17 -1.80
N ASP A 161 11.03 -4.17 -2.01
CA ASP A 161 10.10 -3.30 -1.29
C ASP A 161 9.49 -3.99 -0.07
N LEU A 162 9.79 -5.30 0.12
CA LEU A 162 9.16 -6.15 1.11
C LEU A 162 10.13 -6.53 2.22
N VAL A 163 9.69 -6.37 3.46
CA VAL A 163 10.35 -7.01 4.59
C VAL A 163 10.17 -8.54 4.52
N PRO A 164 11.07 -9.34 5.14
CA PRO A 164 11.05 -10.80 5.00
C PRO A 164 9.72 -11.49 5.33
N SER A 165 8.96 -10.96 6.30
CA SER A 165 7.65 -11.51 6.67
C SER A 165 6.62 -11.39 5.53
N TYR A 166 6.61 -10.28 4.80
CA TYR A 166 5.69 -10.06 3.66
C TYR A 166 6.01 -11.00 2.50
N ILE A 167 7.30 -11.26 2.23
CA ILE A 167 7.74 -12.28 1.26
C ILE A 167 7.20 -13.66 1.66
N GLN A 168 7.26 -13.99 2.96
CA GLN A 168 6.72 -15.25 3.48
C GLN A 168 5.19 -15.33 3.29
N TYR A 169 4.45 -14.27 3.60
CA TYR A 169 2.99 -14.22 3.42
C TYR A 169 2.59 -14.44 1.96
N ARG A 170 3.27 -13.75 1.03
CA ARG A 170 3.08 -13.90 -0.42
C ARG A 170 3.31 -15.34 -0.87
N ASN A 171 4.35 -15.98 -0.35
CA ASN A 171 4.69 -17.37 -0.68
C ASN A 171 3.66 -18.36 -0.12
N ILE A 172 3.18 -18.15 1.11
CA ILE A 172 2.12 -18.98 1.70
C ILE A 172 0.83 -18.84 0.89
N PHE A 173 0.42 -17.61 0.55
CA PHE A 173 -0.74 -17.35 -0.30
C PHE A 173 -0.65 -18.11 -1.63
N ARG A 174 0.49 -18.00 -2.32
CA ARG A 174 0.73 -18.72 -3.59
C ARG A 174 0.67 -20.24 -3.44
N GLN A 175 1.19 -20.79 -2.33
CA GLN A 175 1.12 -22.22 -2.07
C GLN A 175 -0.32 -22.71 -1.84
N VAL A 176 -1.11 -21.97 -1.06
CA VAL A 176 -2.53 -22.31 -0.82
C VAL A 176 -3.32 -22.15 -2.12
N ALA A 177 -3.10 -21.09 -2.90
CA ALA A 177 -3.77 -20.87 -4.17
C ALA A 177 -3.43 -21.96 -5.20
N SER A 178 -2.14 -22.34 -5.30
CA SER A 178 -1.69 -23.44 -6.15
C SER A 178 -2.31 -24.76 -5.71
N TYR A 179 -2.37 -25.02 -4.40
CA TYR A 179 -3.02 -26.21 -3.87
C TYR A 179 -4.51 -26.25 -4.18
N LEU A 180 -5.23 -25.13 -4.08
CA LEU A 180 -6.66 -25.02 -4.43
C LEU A 180 -6.90 -24.91 -5.95
N GLY A 181 -5.84 -24.78 -6.76
CA GLY A 181 -5.91 -24.61 -8.21
C GLY A 181 -6.32 -23.21 -8.68
N SER A 182 -6.61 -22.28 -7.77
CA SER A 182 -6.90 -20.88 -8.07
C SER A 182 -6.82 -20.00 -6.82
N ARG A 183 -6.68 -18.69 -6.99
CA ARG A 183 -6.74 -17.71 -5.89
C ARG A 183 -8.17 -17.36 -5.45
N ALA A 184 -9.16 -17.55 -6.32
CA ALA A 184 -10.54 -17.12 -6.11
C ALA A 184 -11.17 -17.56 -4.77
N PRO A 185 -10.96 -18.80 -4.27
CA PRO A 185 -11.47 -19.19 -2.96
C PRO A 185 -10.88 -18.41 -1.79
N ILE A 186 -9.61 -18.00 -1.90
CA ILE A 186 -8.92 -17.23 -0.86
C ILE A 186 -9.39 -15.77 -0.92
N ASP A 187 -9.44 -15.18 -2.12
CA ASP A 187 -9.92 -13.82 -2.33
C ASP A 187 -11.35 -13.65 -1.78
N ALA A 188 -12.26 -14.59 -2.11
CA ALA A 188 -13.64 -14.57 -1.61
C ALA A 188 -13.72 -14.72 -0.08
N ALA A 189 -12.83 -15.50 0.54
CA ALA A 189 -12.80 -15.65 1.99
C ALA A 189 -12.28 -14.38 2.69
N ILE A 190 -11.28 -13.72 2.10
CA ILE A 190 -10.76 -12.43 2.56
C ILE A 190 -11.85 -11.34 2.48
N GLU A 191 -12.61 -11.29 1.38
CA GLU A 191 -13.66 -10.28 1.16
C GLU A 191 -14.91 -10.52 2.01
N SER A 192 -15.32 -11.78 2.19
CA SER A 192 -16.54 -12.12 2.93
C SER A 192 -16.34 -12.31 4.43
N GLY A 193 -15.12 -12.56 4.87
CA GLY A 193 -14.82 -12.92 6.25
C GLY A 193 -14.89 -14.44 6.53
N ASP A 194 -15.22 -15.26 5.52
CA ASP A 194 -15.48 -16.70 5.67
C ASP A 194 -14.23 -17.57 5.58
N ILE A 195 -13.41 -17.52 6.63
CA ILE A 195 -12.19 -18.32 6.76
C ILE A 195 -12.52 -19.80 7.07
N VAL A 196 -13.62 -20.08 7.78
CA VAL A 196 -14.10 -21.45 8.00
C VAL A 196 -14.45 -22.14 6.68
N GLY A 197 -15.21 -21.48 5.79
CA GLY A 197 -15.52 -22.03 4.47
C GLY A 197 -14.27 -22.23 3.60
N LEU A 198 -13.24 -21.39 3.75
CA LEU A 198 -11.94 -21.65 3.12
C LEU A 198 -11.27 -22.91 3.68
N GLN A 199 -11.29 -23.11 5.00
CA GLN A 199 -10.74 -24.31 5.64
C GLN A 199 -11.44 -25.60 5.15
N GLU A 200 -12.76 -25.57 5.02
CA GLU A 200 -13.53 -26.71 4.52
C GLU A 200 -13.11 -27.10 3.09
N LYS A 201 -12.86 -26.12 2.22
CA LYS A 201 -12.36 -26.35 0.86
C LYS A 201 -10.98 -27.00 0.85
N ILE A 202 -10.08 -26.59 1.75
CA ILE A 202 -8.76 -27.21 1.92
C ILE A 202 -8.93 -28.68 2.33
N ASN A 203 -9.74 -28.95 3.36
CA ASN A 203 -9.98 -30.30 3.87
C ASN A 203 -10.62 -31.23 2.83
N ALA A 204 -11.57 -30.71 2.04
CA ALA A 204 -12.24 -31.48 0.99
C ALA A 204 -11.25 -31.95 -0.10
N ARG A 205 -10.26 -31.10 -0.43
CA ARG A 205 -9.22 -31.45 -1.39
C ARG A 205 -8.25 -32.48 -0.83
N ASP A 206 -7.87 -32.39 0.44
CA ASP A 206 -7.03 -33.40 1.10
C ASP A 206 -7.73 -34.78 1.10
N GLY A 207 -9.03 -34.80 1.39
CA GLY A 207 -9.85 -36.01 1.32
C GLY A 207 -9.97 -36.61 -0.08
N SER A 208 -9.87 -35.77 -1.13
CA SER A 208 -9.95 -36.21 -2.53
C SER A 208 -8.61 -36.78 -3.02
N SER A 209 -7.48 -36.14 -2.70
CA SER A 209 -6.13 -36.65 -3.02
C SER A 209 -5.80 -37.96 -2.30
N LEU A 210 -6.32 -38.18 -1.10
CA LEU A 210 -6.22 -39.47 -0.39
C LEU A 210 -7.06 -40.59 -1.02
N ARG A 211 -8.09 -40.25 -1.81
CA ARG A 211 -8.90 -41.24 -2.55
C ARG A 211 -8.25 -41.63 -3.87
N GLU A 212 -7.68 -40.67 -4.61
CA GLU A 212 -6.97 -40.95 -5.87
C GLU A 212 -5.74 -41.84 -5.67
N SER A 213 -4.99 -41.63 -4.58
CA SER A 213 -3.81 -42.43 -4.20
C SER A 213 -4.14 -43.85 -3.70
N LYS A 214 -5.42 -44.17 -3.46
CA LYS A 214 -5.87 -45.51 -3.03
C LYS A 214 -6.49 -46.35 -4.15
N THR A 215 -6.46 -45.89 -5.40
CA THR A 215 -6.88 -46.70 -6.54
C THR A 215 -5.82 -47.79 -6.79
N PRO A 216 -6.11 -49.09 -6.59
CA PRO A 216 -5.14 -50.13 -6.88
C PRO A 216 -4.82 -50.13 -8.38
N PRO A 217 -3.58 -50.44 -8.79
CA PRO A 217 -3.26 -50.56 -10.21
C PRO A 217 -4.21 -51.60 -10.81
N ALA A 218 -4.86 -51.24 -11.91
CA ALA A 218 -5.73 -52.12 -12.65
C ALA A 218 -4.98 -53.44 -12.88
N SER A 219 -5.45 -54.51 -12.26
CA SER A 219 -4.89 -55.85 -12.37
C SER A 219 -4.77 -56.19 -13.85
N GLY A 220 -3.53 -56.14 -14.34
CA GLY A 220 -3.18 -56.56 -15.68
C GLY A 220 -3.61 -58.00 -15.84
N ARG A 221 -4.55 -58.25 -16.76
CA ARG A 221 -4.80 -59.57 -17.32
C ARG A 221 -3.49 -60.05 -17.94
N PHE A 222 -2.76 -60.91 -17.24
CA PHE A 222 -1.85 -61.83 -17.89
C PHE A 222 -2.69 -62.83 -18.69
N LEU A 223 -2.23 -63.07 -19.91
CA LEU A 223 -2.82 -63.92 -20.95
C LEU A 223 -3.18 -65.32 -20.46
#